data_AF-A0A084XUN7-F1
#
_entry.id   AF-A0A084XUN7-F1
#
_cell.length_a   1.000
_cell.length_b   1.000
_cell.length_c   1.000
_cell.angle_alpha   90.00
_cell.angle_beta   90.00
_cell.angle_gamma   90.00
#
_symmetry.space_group_name_H-M   'P 1'
#
loop_
_entity.id
_entity.type
_entity.pdbx_description
1 polymer ?
#
loop_
_entity_poly.entity_id
_entity_poly.type
_entity_poly.pdbx_seq_one_letter_code
_entity_poly.pdbx_strand_id
1 'polypeptide(L)'
;MGSAERARAVMGGRSVQSVVNDGRDPLYRLARVGDGAAHALVGHAGVNRAYEAAKQPGGDHHGLVQRYAGEGTRQVEKALRSLDKRIAVHHDKIANPAKYVSFGTTSKEVWYLVNSFWPKEIKTLAADSEVLRGILAERTNGQ
;
A
#
# COMPACT_ATOMS: atom_id res chain seq x y z
N MET A 1 19.70 16.51 -30.24
CA MET A 1 19.03 16.67 -28.93
C MET A 1 18.56 15.33 -28.41
N GLY A 2 19.16 14.87 -27.32
CA GLY A 2 18.92 13.55 -26.74
C GLY A 2 17.63 13.49 -25.92
N SER A 3 17.07 12.29 -25.77
CA SER A 3 15.87 12.03 -24.94
C SER A 3 16.01 12.50 -23.48
N ALA A 4 17.23 12.42 -22.93
CA ALA A 4 17.55 12.93 -21.59
C ALA A 4 17.46 14.47 -21.47
N GLU A 5 17.71 15.18 -22.57
CA GLU A 5 17.69 16.64 -22.65
C GLU A 5 16.25 17.17 -22.71
N ARG A 6 15.39 16.48 -23.49
CA ARG A 6 13.96 16.77 -23.54
C ARG A 6 13.26 16.50 -22.21
N ALA A 7 13.65 15.44 -21.50
CA ALA A 7 13.14 15.13 -20.16
C ALA A 7 13.52 16.21 -19.12
N ARG A 8 14.70 16.84 -19.24
CA ARG A 8 15.12 17.95 -18.38
C ARG A 8 14.37 19.25 -18.66
N ALA A 9 14.06 19.55 -19.92
CA ALA A 9 13.34 20.75 -20.32
C ALA A 9 11.87 20.75 -19.85
N VAL A 10 11.21 19.59 -19.84
CA VAL A 10 9.82 19.45 -19.36
C VAL A 10 9.70 19.55 -17.83
N MET A 11 10.79 19.28 -17.11
CA MET A 11 10.78 19.15 -15.64
C MET A 11 11.27 20.40 -14.89
N GLY A 12 11.56 21.51 -15.58
CA GLY A 12 11.88 22.81 -14.97
C GLY A 12 13.07 22.79 -13.98
N GLY A 13 14.03 21.87 -14.16
CA GLY A 13 15.16 21.70 -13.24
C GLY A 13 14.86 20.86 -11.97
N ARG A 14 13.66 20.27 -11.84
CA ARG A 14 13.29 19.41 -10.72
C ARG A 14 13.66 17.93 -11.01
N SER A 15 14.09 17.19 -9.98
CA SER A 15 14.42 15.76 -10.14
C SER A 15 13.17 14.91 -10.34
N VAL A 16 13.29 13.77 -11.05
CA VAL A 16 12.20 12.78 -11.21
C VAL A 16 11.62 12.38 -9.85
N GLN A 17 12.48 12.29 -8.83
CA GLN A 17 12.10 12.03 -7.45
C GLN A 17 11.14 13.09 -6.89
N SER A 18 11.32 14.37 -7.23
CA SER A 18 10.47 15.44 -6.72
C SER A 18 9.09 15.46 -7.37
N VAL A 19 8.96 15.02 -8.63
CA VAL A 19 7.67 14.97 -9.34
C VAL A 19 6.87 13.73 -8.94
N VAL A 20 7.54 12.62 -8.62
CA VAL A 20 6.91 11.44 -7.99
C VAL A 20 6.43 11.77 -6.56
N ASN A 21 7.16 12.63 -5.84
CA ASN A 21 6.82 13.05 -4.47
C ASN A 21 5.70 14.11 -4.37
N ASP A 22 5.42 14.85 -5.45
CA ASP A 22 4.39 15.91 -5.43
C ASP A 22 2.97 15.39 -5.69
N GLY A 23 2.81 14.19 -6.25
CA GLY A 23 1.55 13.81 -6.89
C GLY A 23 0.81 12.56 -6.39
N ARG A 24 1.34 11.76 -5.45
CA ARG A 24 0.64 10.53 -5.03
C ARG A 24 0.68 10.29 -3.52
N ASP A 25 -0.51 10.46 -2.97
CA ASP A 25 -0.99 10.02 -1.67
C ASP A 25 -0.61 10.91 -0.46
N PRO A 26 -1.50 11.83 -0.05
CA PRO A 26 -1.39 12.55 1.21
C PRO A 26 -1.14 11.62 2.41
N LEU A 27 -1.67 10.39 2.40
CA LEU A 27 -1.54 9.44 3.49
C LEU A 27 -0.11 8.90 3.63
N TYR A 28 0.62 8.79 2.52
CA TYR A 28 2.02 8.38 2.54
C TYR A 28 2.93 9.47 3.14
N ARG A 29 2.58 10.75 2.95
CA ARG A 29 3.28 11.89 3.55
C ARG A 29 2.98 12.01 5.05
N LEU A 30 1.73 11.76 5.48
CA LEU A 30 1.37 11.74 6.91
C LEU A 30 2.07 10.61 7.69
N ALA A 31 2.39 9.48 7.05
CA ALA A 31 3.08 8.37 7.71
C ALA A 31 4.59 8.60 7.93
N ARG A 32 5.20 9.59 7.26
CA ARG A 32 6.66 9.82 7.31
C ARG A 32 7.06 11.17 7.93
N VAL A 33 6.15 12.14 7.99
CA VAL A 33 6.33 13.38 8.75
C VAL A 33 5.59 13.21 10.07
N GLY A 34 6.33 13.18 11.17
CA GLY A 34 5.94 12.70 12.51
C GLY A 34 4.74 13.36 13.20
N ASP A 35 3.94 14.17 12.50
CA ASP A 35 2.76 14.86 13.04
C ASP A 35 1.43 14.42 12.38
N GLY A 36 1.47 13.53 11.38
CA GLY A 36 0.27 13.13 10.61
C GLY A 36 -0.37 11.80 11.01
N ALA A 37 0.43 10.82 11.45
CA ALA A 37 -0.08 9.50 11.84
C ALA A 37 -1.02 9.53 13.07
N ALA A 38 -1.00 10.62 13.85
CA ALA A 38 -1.83 10.83 15.03
C ALA A 38 -3.07 11.71 14.77
N HIS A 39 -3.37 12.11 13.53
CA HIS A 39 -4.56 12.91 13.28
C HIS A 39 -5.81 12.03 13.39
N ALA A 40 -6.56 12.18 14.48
CA ALA A 40 -7.75 11.41 14.82
C ALA A 40 -8.80 11.29 13.68
N LEU A 41 -8.84 12.25 12.75
CA LEU A 41 -9.74 12.23 11.59
C LEU A 41 -9.26 11.27 10.47
N VAL A 42 -7.95 11.07 10.30
CA VAL A 42 -7.38 10.10 9.35
C VAL A 42 -7.45 8.69 9.92
N GLY A 43 -7.34 8.55 11.24
CA GLY A 43 -7.43 7.26 11.94
C GLY A 43 -8.84 6.67 12.03
N HIS A 44 -9.91 7.46 11.92
CA HIS A 44 -11.27 6.94 12.10
C HIS A 44 -12.08 6.79 10.82
N ALA A 45 -11.91 7.68 9.83
CA ALA A 45 -12.77 7.71 8.64
C ALA A 45 -12.32 6.75 7.50
N GLY A 46 -11.04 6.39 7.46
CA GLY A 46 -10.47 5.52 6.42
C GLY A 46 -10.01 4.14 6.89
N VAL A 47 -10.07 3.85 8.19
CA VAL A 47 -9.52 2.61 8.79
C VAL A 47 -10.55 1.47 8.84
N ASN A 48 -11.80 1.74 8.47
CA ASN A 48 -12.88 0.75 8.55
C ASN A 48 -13.66 0.57 7.25
N ARG A 49 -13.32 1.22 6.14
CA ARG A 49 -14.12 1.03 4.91
C ARG A 49 -13.93 -0.38 4.34
N ALA A 50 -12.70 -0.85 4.25
CA ALA A 50 -12.42 -2.22 3.81
C ALA A 50 -12.93 -3.24 4.84
N TYR A 51 -12.80 -2.93 6.13
CA TYR A 51 -13.28 -3.80 7.20
C TYR A 51 -14.81 -3.95 7.21
N GLU A 52 -15.56 -2.85 7.16
CA GLU A 52 -17.03 -2.87 7.14
C GLU A 52 -17.56 -3.55 5.87
N ALA A 53 -16.91 -3.33 4.72
CA ALA A 53 -17.22 -4.07 3.50
C ALA A 53 -16.97 -5.59 3.69
N ALA A 54 -15.84 -5.96 4.30
CA ALA A 54 -15.49 -7.35 4.56
C ALA A 54 -16.39 -8.04 5.60
N LYS A 55 -17.14 -7.29 6.43
CA LYS A 55 -18.12 -7.88 7.36
C LYS A 55 -19.37 -8.40 6.65
N GLN A 56 -19.70 -7.88 5.47
CA GLN A 56 -20.87 -8.32 4.72
C GLN A 56 -20.60 -9.67 4.00
N PRO A 57 -21.53 -10.64 4.03
CA PRO A 57 -21.40 -11.87 3.26
C PRO A 57 -21.19 -11.60 1.76
N GLY A 58 -20.11 -12.15 1.19
CA GLY A 58 -19.73 -11.91 -0.21
C GLY A 58 -19.09 -10.54 -0.48
N GLY A 59 -18.87 -9.72 0.56
CA GLY A 59 -18.14 -8.46 0.46
C GLY A 59 -16.66 -8.66 0.15
N ASP A 60 -16.03 -7.61 -0.38
CA ASP A 60 -14.59 -7.63 -0.65
C ASP A 60 -13.80 -7.97 0.61
N HIS A 61 -12.84 -8.89 0.49
CA HIS A 61 -12.01 -9.38 1.60
C HIS A 61 -12.78 -10.15 2.71
N HIS A 62 -14.05 -10.52 2.51
CA HIS A 62 -14.84 -11.25 3.51
C HIS A 62 -14.19 -12.56 3.99
N GLY A 63 -13.55 -13.31 3.08
CA GLY A 63 -12.82 -14.53 3.44
C GLY A 63 -11.66 -14.28 4.43
N LEU A 64 -11.10 -13.08 4.46
CA LEU A 64 -10.05 -12.71 5.42
C LEU A 64 -10.63 -12.53 6.82
N VAL A 65 -11.81 -11.90 6.94
CA VAL A 65 -12.53 -11.77 8.22
C VAL A 65 -12.86 -13.15 8.78
N GLN A 66 -13.45 -14.03 7.96
CA GLN A 66 -13.78 -15.39 8.37
C GLN A 66 -12.56 -16.16 8.87
N ARG A 67 -11.45 -16.09 8.13
CA ARG A 67 -10.19 -16.76 8.49
C ARG A 67 -9.67 -16.31 9.86
N TYR A 68 -9.69 -15.01 10.13
CA TYR A 68 -9.09 -14.45 11.34
C TYR A 68 -10.08 -14.28 12.49
N ALA A 69 -11.38 -14.53 12.30
CA ALA A 69 -12.41 -14.42 13.34
C ALA A 69 -12.05 -15.23 14.61
N GLY A 70 -11.60 -16.49 14.45
CA GLY A 70 -11.21 -17.38 15.55
C GLY A 70 -9.71 -17.33 15.92
N GLU A 71 -8.89 -16.57 15.20
CA GLU A 71 -7.44 -16.53 15.42
C GLU A 71 -7.06 -15.63 16.60
N GLY A 72 -6.04 -16.00 17.38
CA GLY A 72 -5.58 -15.18 18.50
C GLY A 72 -4.98 -13.82 18.07
N THR A 73 -5.06 -12.81 18.93
CA THR A 73 -4.55 -11.44 18.68
C THR A 73 -3.12 -11.42 18.13
N ARG A 74 -2.21 -12.22 18.73
CA ARG A 74 -0.82 -12.34 18.26
C ARG A 74 -0.69 -12.84 16.82
N GLN A 75 -1.60 -13.71 16.36
CA GLN A 75 -1.59 -14.20 14.98
C GLN A 75 -2.07 -13.15 14.00
N VAL A 76 -3.08 -12.37 14.37
CA VAL A 76 -3.55 -11.21 13.58
C VAL A 76 -2.43 -10.17 13.44
N GLU A 77 -1.74 -9.84 14.53
CA GLU A 77 -0.59 -8.93 14.50
C GLU A 77 0.58 -9.47 13.65
N LYS A 78 0.85 -10.78 13.72
CA LYS A 78 1.87 -11.42 12.89
C LYS A 78 1.51 -11.32 11.40
N ALA A 79 0.23 -11.52 11.07
CA ALA A 79 -0.27 -11.36 9.71
C ALA A 79 -0.13 -9.91 9.22
N LEU A 80 -0.48 -8.92 10.05
CA LEU A 80 -0.25 -7.49 9.76
C LEU A 80 1.21 -7.18 9.42
N ARG A 81 2.15 -7.62 10.28
CA ARG A 81 3.59 -7.42 10.02
C ARG A 81 4.06 -8.08 8.72
N SER A 82 3.43 -9.18 8.31
CA SER A 82 3.72 -9.85 7.04
C SER A 82 3.21 -9.04 5.85
N LEU A 83 2.00 -8.48 5.95
CA LEU A 83 1.43 -7.61 4.92
C LEU A 83 2.27 -6.33 4.74
N ASP A 84 2.64 -5.68 5.83
CA ASP A 84 3.48 -4.47 5.80
C ASP A 84 4.82 -4.74 5.10
N LYS A 85 5.46 -5.89 5.38
CA LYS A 85 6.68 -6.31 4.68
C LYS A 85 6.46 -6.50 3.18
N ARG A 86 5.35 -7.14 2.79
CA ARG A 86 5.01 -7.34 1.37
C ARG A 86 4.75 -6.01 0.66
N ILE A 87 4.03 -5.09 1.29
CA ILE A 87 3.81 -3.73 0.78
C ILE A 87 5.16 -3.03 0.57
N ALA A 88 6.05 -3.07 1.55
CA ALA A 88 7.39 -2.50 1.43
C ALA A 88 8.20 -3.11 0.28
N VAL A 89 8.11 -4.44 0.07
CA VAL A 89 8.73 -5.11 -1.08
C VAL A 89 8.15 -4.63 -2.40
N HIS A 90 6.84 -4.41 -2.51
CA HIS A 90 6.24 -3.87 -3.73
C HIS A 90 6.64 -2.41 -3.99
N HIS A 91 6.81 -1.60 -2.94
CA HIS A 91 7.40 -0.27 -3.10
C HIS A 91 8.85 -0.36 -3.59
N ASP A 92 9.68 -1.27 -3.04
CA ASP A 92 11.05 -1.46 -3.53
C ASP A 92 11.08 -1.97 -4.97
N LYS A 93 10.14 -2.83 -5.36
CA LYS A 93 9.98 -3.27 -6.75
C LYS A 93 9.69 -2.10 -7.70
N ILE A 94 8.81 -1.18 -7.31
CA ILE A 94 8.49 0.01 -8.11
C ILE A 94 9.70 0.95 -8.21
N ALA A 95 10.42 1.16 -7.11
CA ALA A 95 11.60 2.03 -7.08
C ALA A 95 12.81 1.44 -7.81
N ASN A 96 13.01 0.12 -7.70
CA ASN A 96 14.18 -0.61 -8.16
C ASN A 96 13.78 -1.85 -8.99
N PRO A 97 13.04 -1.70 -10.10
CA PRO A 97 12.48 -2.82 -10.85
C PRO A 97 13.53 -3.81 -11.34
N ALA A 98 14.71 -3.33 -11.76
CA ALA A 98 15.81 -4.15 -12.25
C ALA A 98 16.29 -5.22 -11.26
N LYS A 99 16.09 -5.02 -9.95
CA LYS A 99 16.45 -5.99 -8.90
C LYS A 99 15.49 -7.20 -8.84
N TYR A 100 14.28 -7.05 -9.38
CA TYR A 100 13.17 -7.99 -9.19
C TYR A 100 12.64 -8.62 -10.47
N VAL A 101 13.04 -8.10 -11.63
CA VAL A 101 12.66 -8.63 -12.94
C VAL A 101 13.76 -9.54 -13.48
N SER A 102 13.38 -10.59 -14.19
CA SER A 102 14.32 -11.55 -14.75
C SER A 102 15.07 -10.95 -15.94
N PHE A 103 16.26 -11.50 -16.22
CA PHE A 103 16.95 -11.23 -17.47
C PHE A 103 16.06 -11.65 -18.65
N GLY A 104 15.83 -10.73 -19.59
CA GLY A 104 14.93 -10.94 -20.73
C GLY A 104 13.52 -10.36 -20.57
N THR A 105 13.15 -9.80 -19.41
CA THR A 105 11.89 -9.06 -19.29
C THR A 105 11.93 -7.81 -20.18
N THR A 106 10.94 -7.66 -21.05
CA THR A 106 10.85 -6.56 -22.00
C THR A 106 10.51 -5.24 -21.30
N SER A 107 10.89 -4.11 -21.91
CA SER A 107 10.55 -2.79 -21.38
C SER A 107 9.04 -2.58 -21.21
N LYS A 108 8.21 -3.21 -22.06
CA LYS A 108 6.74 -3.15 -21.95
C LYS A 108 6.23 -3.90 -20.71
N GLU A 109 6.79 -5.07 -20.42
CA GLU A 109 6.45 -5.83 -19.22
C GLU A 109 6.90 -5.12 -17.95
N VAL A 110 8.13 -4.58 -17.93
CA VAL A 110 8.60 -3.76 -16.80
C VAL A 110 7.68 -2.57 -16.58
N TRP A 111 7.25 -1.89 -17.65
CA TRP A 111 6.31 -0.77 -17.56
C TRP A 111 4.98 -1.21 -16.94
N TYR A 112 4.41 -2.34 -17.37
CA TYR A 112 3.17 -2.89 -16.82
C TYR A 112 3.31 -3.25 -15.34
N LEU A 113 4.42 -3.89 -14.96
CA LEU A 113 4.70 -4.28 -13.58
C LEU A 113 4.75 -3.05 -12.65
N VAL A 114 5.49 -2.02 -13.07
CA VAL A 114 5.71 -0.79 -12.29
C VAL A 114 4.45 0.08 -12.22
N ASN A 115 3.72 0.23 -13.32
CA ASN A 115 2.63 1.21 -13.43
C ASN A 115 1.24 0.63 -13.17
N SER A 116 1.09 -0.69 -13.18
CA SER A 116 -0.22 -1.34 -13.03
C SER A 116 -0.21 -2.45 -12.00
N PHE A 117 0.60 -3.48 -12.20
CA PHE A 117 0.51 -4.70 -11.39
C PHE A 117 0.93 -4.49 -9.93
N TRP A 118 2.16 -4.04 -9.66
CA TRP A 118 2.60 -3.82 -8.28
C TRP A 118 1.82 -2.72 -7.55
N PRO A 119 1.41 -1.60 -8.18
CA PRO A 119 0.50 -0.65 -7.55
C PRO A 119 -0.86 -1.26 -7.19
N LYS A 120 -1.42 -2.15 -8.02
CA LYS A 120 -2.65 -2.87 -7.70
C LYS A 120 -2.45 -3.78 -6.48
N GLU A 121 -1.36 -4.55 -6.44
CA GLU A 121 -1.04 -5.41 -5.29
C GLU A 121 -0.92 -4.62 -3.99
N ILE A 122 -0.27 -3.45 -4.01
CA ILE A 122 -0.18 -2.57 -2.84
C ILE A 122 -1.58 -2.20 -2.31
N LYS A 123 -2.51 -1.83 -3.21
CA LYS A 123 -3.89 -1.48 -2.81
C LYS A 123 -4.61 -2.66 -2.14
N THR A 124 -4.50 -3.86 -2.72
CA THR A 124 -5.10 -5.07 -2.15
C THR A 124 -4.52 -5.40 -0.78
N LEU A 125 -3.19 -5.33 -0.63
CA LEU A 125 -2.52 -5.60 0.64
C LEU A 125 -2.82 -4.54 1.71
N ALA A 126 -2.99 -3.28 1.30
CA ALA A 126 -3.39 -2.21 2.20
C ALA A 126 -4.81 -2.43 2.72
N ALA A 127 -5.75 -2.86 1.85
CA ALA A 127 -7.10 -3.22 2.25
C ALA A 127 -7.12 -4.44 3.19
N ASP A 128 -6.34 -5.48 2.91
CA ASP A 128 -6.16 -6.61 3.84
C ASP A 128 -5.64 -6.14 5.21
N SER A 129 -4.69 -5.21 5.22
CA SER A 129 -4.13 -4.66 6.47
C SER A 129 -5.17 -3.84 7.24
N GLU A 130 -6.01 -3.09 6.53
CA GLU A 130 -7.13 -2.36 7.12
C GLU A 130 -8.15 -3.32 7.78
N VAL A 131 -8.51 -4.41 7.09
CA VAL A 131 -9.39 -5.46 7.63
C VAL A 131 -8.81 -6.05 8.92
N LEU A 132 -7.53 -6.43 8.94
CA LEU A 132 -6.91 -6.99 10.14
C LEU A 132 -6.80 -5.98 11.29
N ARG A 133 -6.60 -4.69 10.99
CA ARG A 133 -6.65 -3.62 12.01
C ARG A 133 -8.06 -3.47 12.59
N GLY A 134 -9.10 -3.55 11.75
CA GLY A 134 -10.49 -3.53 12.18
C GLY A 134 -10.82 -4.67 13.15
N ILE A 135 -10.36 -5.90 12.85
CA ILE A 135 -10.51 -7.06 13.75
C ILE A 135 -9.85 -6.81 15.11
N LEU A 136 -8.64 -6.23 15.15
CA LEU A 136 -7.95 -5.91 16.41
C LEU A 136 -8.66 -4.82 17.20
N ALA A 137 -9.18 -3.80 16.52
CA ALA A 137 -9.92 -2.70 17.15
C ALA A 137 -11.20 -3.21 17.81
N GLU A 138 -12.00 -4.05 17.12
CA GLU A 138 -13.21 -4.65 17.70
C GLU A 138 -12.89 -5.50 18.94
N ARG A 139 -11.80 -6.25 18.92
CA ARG A 139 -11.36 -7.05 20.08
C ARG A 139 -10.96 -6.20 21.27
N THR A 140 -10.36 -5.04 21.03
CA THR A 140 -9.92 -4.14 22.10
C THR A 140 -11.10 -3.38 22.70
N ASN A 141 -12.09 -3.03 21.88
CA ASN A 141 -13.30 -2.30 22.32
C ASN A 141 -14.38 -3.20 22.94
N GLY A 142 -14.31 -4.52 22.72
CA GLY A 142 -15.22 -5.52 23.29
C GLY A 142 -14.75 -6.12 24.62
N GLN A 143 -13.64 -5.64 25.19
CA GLN A 143 -13.16 -5.96 26.53
C GLN A 143 -13.54 -4.85 27.52
#